data_AF-A0AA42YDK2-F1
#
_entry.id   AF-A0AA42YDK2-F1
#
_cell.length_a   1.000
_cell.length_b   1.000
_cell.length_c   1.000
_cell.angle_alpha   90.00
_cell.angle_beta   90.00
_cell.angle_gamma   90.00
#
_symmetry.space_group_name_H-M   'P 1'
#
loop_
_entity.id
_entity.type
_entity.pdbx_description
1 polymer ?
#
loop_
_entity_poly.entity_id
_entity_poly.type
_entity_poly.pdbx_seq_one_letter_code
_entity_poly.pdbx_strand_id
1 'polypeptide(L)'
;MTSIDDQGPRTDHLHSAERRVTMPHYAQGTTGWTKLDAYQALWDPKISLGKFYFTTFQGNRLETPYMDASNFARVVDILRNEEPVYGNASTGSVTTATEDIGEEES
;
A
#
# COMPACT_ATOMS: atom_id res chain seq x y z
N MET A 1 47.95 -13.10 -49.74
CA MET A 1 48.72 -13.50 -48.53
C MET A 1 49.28 -12.20 -47.98
N THR A 2 48.83 -11.61 -46.88
CA THR A 2 48.39 -12.17 -45.59
C THR A 2 47.47 -11.14 -44.88
N SER A 3 46.39 -11.61 -44.25
CA SER A 3 45.56 -10.85 -43.30
C SER A 3 46.32 -10.59 -42.00
N ILE A 4 46.20 -9.39 -41.44
CA ILE A 4 46.17 -9.17 -39.98
C ILE A 4 45.52 -7.81 -39.65
N ASP A 5 44.43 -7.90 -38.90
CA ASP A 5 43.78 -6.88 -38.06
C ASP A 5 44.78 -6.11 -37.16
N ASP A 6 44.50 -4.84 -36.80
CA ASP A 6 44.52 -4.38 -35.40
C ASP A 6 44.04 -2.91 -35.18
N GLN A 7 42.88 -2.79 -34.50
CA GLN A 7 42.47 -1.76 -33.51
C GLN A 7 42.42 -0.26 -33.90
N GLY A 8 41.22 0.22 -34.20
CA GLY A 8 40.82 1.61 -33.91
C GLY A 8 40.67 1.85 -32.40
N PRO A 9 40.73 3.12 -31.93
CA PRO A 9 40.56 3.43 -30.51
C PRO A 9 39.12 3.14 -30.06
N ARG A 10 38.99 2.23 -29.08
CA ARG A 10 37.79 2.02 -28.27
C ARG A 10 37.52 3.30 -27.47
N THR A 11 36.55 4.09 -27.87
CA THR A 11 35.91 5.04 -26.97
C THR A 11 34.89 4.27 -26.14
N ASP A 12 35.28 4.02 -24.89
CA ASP A 12 34.41 3.43 -23.88
C ASP A 12 33.10 4.22 -23.78
N HIS A 13 32.03 3.43 -23.89
CA HIS A 13 30.64 3.80 -23.75
C HIS A 13 30.38 4.15 -22.28
N LEU A 14 30.68 5.37 -21.86
CA LEU A 14 30.14 5.92 -20.61
C LEU A 14 28.71 6.41 -20.88
N HIS A 15 27.80 5.45 -21.08
CA HIS A 15 26.41 5.68 -20.73
C HIS A 15 26.40 5.89 -19.22
N SER A 16 26.34 7.15 -18.79
CA SER A 16 25.81 7.50 -17.48
C SER A 16 24.45 6.84 -17.39
N ALA A 17 24.41 5.68 -16.73
CA ALA A 17 23.18 5.09 -16.27
C ALA A 17 22.62 6.09 -15.26
N GLU A 18 21.81 7.02 -15.77
CA GLU A 18 20.77 7.66 -15.00
C GLU A 18 20.06 6.52 -14.29
N ARG A 19 20.37 6.34 -13.01
CA ARG A 19 19.58 5.49 -12.12
C ARG A 19 18.20 6.11 -12.15
N ARG A 20 17.38 5.66 -13.10
CA ARG A 20 15.94 5.74 -13.01
C ARG A 20 15.65 5.06 -11.70
N VAL A 21 15.43 5.87 -10.68
CA VAL A 21 14.70 5.46 -9.50
C VAL A 21 13.39 4.98 -10.07
N THR A 22 13.26 3.68 -10.27
CA THR A 22 12.01 3.04 -10.62
C THR A 22 11.15 3.25 -9.38
N MET A 23 10.47 4.40 -9.30
CA MET A 23 9.36 4.55 -8.39
C MET A 23 8.42 3.41 -8.74
N PRO A 24 8.05 2.54 -7.78
CA PRO A 24 7.07 1.50 -8.06
C PRO A 24 5.84 2.18 -8.67
N HIS A 25 5.46 1.71 -9.86
CA HIS A 25 4.24 2.13 -10.51
C HIS A 25 3.08 1.53 -9.71
N TYR A 26 2.66 2.23 -8.65
CA TYR A 26 1.42 1.93 -7.95
C TYR A 26 0.29 2.01 -8.97
N ALA A 27 -0.61 1.02 -8.97
CA ALA A 27 -1.85 1.13 -9.74
C ALA A 27 -2.49 2.47 -9.38
N GLN A 28 -2.57 3.35 -10.38
CA GLN A 28 -2.92 4.77 -10.25
C GLN A 28 -4.37 4.86 -9.73
N GLY A 29 -4.53 4.84 -8.40
CA GLY A 29 -5.83 4.73 -7.72
C GLY A 29 -5.85 3.95 -6.40
N THR A 30 -4.76 3.25 -6.01
CA THR A 30 -4.73 2.36 -4.83
C THR A 30 -3.76 2.79 -3.72
N THR A 31 -3.24 4.02 -3.74
CA THR A 31 -2.34 4.48 -2.68
C THR A 31 -3.03 4.47 -1.32
N GLY A 32 -2.46 3.73 -0.36
CA GLY A 32 -2.92 3.69 1.03
C GLY A 32 -3.76 2.47 1.42
N TRP A 33 -4.04 1.53 0.52
CA TRP A 33 -4.65 0.25 0.88
C TRP A 33 -3.58 -0.74 1.35
N THR A 34 -3.87 -1.48 2.42
CA THR A 34 -2.97 -2.50 2.96
C THR A 34 -3.76 -3.59 3.66
N LYS A 35 -3.27 -4.83 3.62
CA LYS A 35 -3.88 -5.95 4.32
C LYS A 35 -3.82 -5.72 5.83
N LEU A 36 -4.95 -5.91 6.50
CA LEU A 36 -5.05 -5.78 7.95
C LEU A 36 -4.80 -7.13 8.61
N ASP A 37 -3.96 -7.13 9.64
CA ASP A 37 -3.75 -8.25 10.56
C ASP A 37 -4.66 -8.15 11.78
N ALA A 38 -4.89 -6.92 12.26
CA ALA A 38 -5.77 -6.64 13.37
C ALA A 38 -6.36 -5.22 13.31
N TYR A 39 -7.35 -4.93 14.15
CA TYR A 39 -7.89 -3.60 14.33
C TYR A 39 -8.30 -3.33 15.79
N GLN A 40 -8.34 -2.06 16.17
CA GLN A 40 -8.97 -1.59 17.41
C GLN A 40 -9.98 -0.50 17.06
N ALA A 41 -11.22 -0.66 17.53
CA ALA A 41 -12.28 0.33 17.36
C ALA A 41 -12.39 1.22 18.61
N LEU A 42 -12.54 2.53 18.41
CA LEU A 42 -12.81 3.50 19.47
C LEU A 42 -14.08 4.27 19.14
N TRP A 43 -15.07 4.24 20.04
CA TRP A 43 -16.29 5.03 19.95
C TRP A 43 -16.34 6.04 21.10
N ASP A 44 -16.48 7.33 20.80
CA ASP A 44 -16.70 8.37 21.79
C ASP A 44 -18.17 8.85 21.76
N PRO A 45 -19.00 8.43 22.72
CA PRO A 45 -20.41 8.82 22.75
C PRO A 45 -20.61 10.31 23.07
N LYS A 46 -19.61 11.01 23.61
CA LYS A 46 -19.74 12.44 23.95
C LYS A 46 -19.80 13.32 22.69
N ILE A 47 -19.08 12.91 21.64
CA ILE A 47 -19.03 13.62 20.35
C ILE A 47 -19.76 12.86 19.24
N SER A 48 -20.29 11.66 19.54
CA SER A 48 -20.98 10.78 18.58
C SER A 48 -20.13 10.44 17.35
N LEU A 49 -18.82 10.26 17.58
CA LEU A 49 -17.86 9.89 16.55
C LEU A 49 -17.02 8.70 17.00
N GLY A 50 -16.60 7.90 16.03
CA GLY A 50 -15.67 6.79 16.24
C GLY A 50 -14.50 6.84 15.29
N LYS A 51 -13.43 6.13 15.61
CA LYS A 51 -12.27 5.92 14.74
C LYS A 51 -11.69 4.54 14.94
N PHE A 52 -10.80 4.15 14.04
CA PHE A 52 -10.11 2.87 14.10
C PHE A 52 -8.60 3.05 14.19
N TYR A 53 -7.96 2.06 14.78
CA TYR A 53 -6.55 1.80 14.63
C TYR A 53 -6.39 0.51 13.86
N PHE A 54 -5.85 0.60 12.66
CA PHE A 54 -5.53 -0.54 11.81
C PHE A 54 -4.12 -1.02 12.12
N THR A 55 -3.96 -2.34 12.22
CA THR A 55 -2.65 -3.00 12.30
C THR A 55 -2.43 -3.69 10.96
N THR A 56 -1.42 -3.27 10.21
CA THR A 56 -1.10 -3.87 8.91
C THR A 56 -0.40 -5.21 9.11
N PHE A 57 -0.33 -6.03 8.05
CA PHE A 57 0.43 -7.29 8.06
C PHE A 57 1.93 -7.12 8.38
N GLN A 58 2.48 -5.91 8.22
CA GLN A 58 3.84 -5.56 8.62
C GLN A 58 3.97 -5.19 10.11
N GLY A 59 2.87 -5.23 10.86
CA GLY A 59 2.82 -4.81 12.26
C GLY A 59 2.73 -3.29 12.47
N ASN A 60 2.55 -2.51 11.41
CA ASN A 60 2.42 -1.05 11.52
C ASN A 60 1.03 -0.66 12.02
N ARG A 61 0.96 0.28 12.97
CA ARG A 61 -0.32 0.80 13.48
C ARG A 61 -0.67 2.14 12.81
N LEU A 62 -1.83 2.22 12.17
CA LEU A 62 -2.33 3.39 11.46
C LEU A 62 -3.64 3.87 12.07
N GLU A 63 -3.81 5.18 12.24
CA GLU A 63 -5.03 5.79 12.77
C GLU A 63 -5.93 6.31 11.65
N THR A 64 -7.24 6.09 11.76
CA THR A 64 -8.23 6.68 10.84
C THR A 64 -8.74 8.04 11.32
N PRO A 65 -9.25 8.88 10.41
CA PRO A 65 -10.11 9.99 10.79
C PRO A 65 -11.32 9.52 11.61
N TYR A 66 -11.90 10.46 12.36
CA TYR A 66 -13.19 10.25 12.98
C TYR A 66 -14.30 10.12 11.92
N MET A 67 -15.28 9.27 12.20
CA MET A 67 -16.46 9.06 11.38
C MET A 67 -17.73 8.98 12.24
N ASP A 68 -18.88 9.22 11.61
CA ASP A 68 -20.19 9.13 12.26
C ASP A 68 -20.57 7.68 12.63
N ALA A 69 -21.63 7.55 13.44
CA ALA A 69 -22.14 6.27 13.92
C ALA A 69 -22.50 5.29 12.80
N SER A 70 -23.06 5.78 11.69
CA SER A 70 -23.56 4.92 10.60
C SER A 70 -22.39 4.31 9.84
N ASN A 71 -21.38 5.12 9.53
CA ASN A 71 -20.15 4.68 8.90
C ASN A 71 -19.34 3.77 9.84
N PHE A 72 -19.22 4.14 11.11
CA PHE A 72 -18.53 3.33 12.11
C PHE A 72 -19.14 1.92 12.23
N ALA A 73 -20.46 1.82 12.34
CA ALA A 73 -21.15 0.53 12.46
C ALA A 73 -20.93 -0.36 11.22
N ARG A 74 -20.95 0.22 10.01
CA ARG A 74 -20.67 -0.53 8.76
C ARG A 74 -19.25 -1.04 8.70
N VAL A 75 -18.27 -0.22 9.10
CA VAL A 75 -16.86 -0.63 9.11
C VAL A 75 -16.61 -1.73 10.14
N VAL A 76 -17.21 -1.64 11.33
CA VAL A 76 -17.17 -2.73 12.34
C VAL A 76 -17.76 -4.03 11.78
N ASP A 77 -18.87 -3.96 11.06
CA ASP A 77 -19.54 -5.14 10.50
C ASP A 77 -18.65 -5.89 9.50
N ILE A 78 -18.01 -5.17 8.58
CA ILE A 78 -17.05 -5.75 7.63
C ILE A 78 -15.85 -6.35 8.38
N LEU A 79 -15.25 -5.58 9.29
CA LEU A 79 -14.06 -6.01 10.04
C LEU A 79 -14.29 -7.25 10.92
N ARG A 80 -15.53 -7.53 11.34
CA ARG A 80 -15.85 -8.67 12.22
C ARG A 80 -16.26 -9.93 11.49
N ASN A 81 -16.77 -9.82 10.27
CA ASN A 81 -17.45 -10.92 9.59
C ASN A 81 -16.75 -11.38 8.31
N GLU A 82 -15.76 -10.62 7.82
CA GLU A 82 -15.10 -10.87 6.54
C GLU A 82 -13.60 -11.07 6.73
N GLU A 83 -13.00 -11.99 5.97
CA GLU A 83 -11.55 -12.20 5.88
C GLU A 83 -11.18 -12.67 4.46
N PRO A 84 -10.10 -12.15 3.83
CA PRO A 84 -9.21 -11.09 4.33
C PRO A 84 -9.85 -9.69 4.20
N VAL A 85 -9.37 -8.75 5.04
CA VAL A 85 -9.77 -7.34 4.96
C VAL A 85 -8.56 -6.46 4.68
N TYR A 86 -8.74 -5.50 3.78
CA TYR A 86 -7.79 -4.45 3.47
C TYR A 86 -8.34 -3.10 3.97
N GLY A 87 -7.48 -2.27 4.54
CA GLY A 87 -7.84 -0.97 5.10
C GLY A 87 -7.10 0.17 4.43
N ASN A 88 -7.78 1.31 4.29
CA ASN A 88 -7.18 2.60 3.98
C ASN A 88 -7.30 3.52 5.20
N ALA A 89 -6.20 3.70 5.92
CA ALA A 89 -6.21 4.48 7.15
C ALA A 89 -6.53 5.96 6.91
N SER A 90 -6.09 6.53 5.78
CA SER A 90 -6.33 7.95 5.46
C SER A 90 -7.81 8.30 5.29
N THR A 91 -8.64 7.33 4.89
CA THR A 91 -10.08 7.52 4.69
C THR A 91 -10.95 6.76 5.70
N GLY A 92 -10.37 5.81 6.44
CA GLY A 92 -11.12 4.87 7.29
C GLY A 92 -11.93 3.84 6.51
N SER A 93 -11.62 3.64 5.22
CA SER A 93 -12.31 2.68 4.36
C SER A 93 -11.77 1.26 4.53
N VAL A 94 -12.63 0.27 4.35
CA VAL A 94 -12.28 -1.15 4.37
C VAL A 94 -12.85 -1.86 3.15
N THR A 95 -12.20 -2.91 2.68
CA THR A 95 -12.64 -3.74 1.55
C THR A 95 -12.26 -5.20 1.75
N THR A 96 -13.04 -6.09 1.15
CA THR A 96 -12.83 -7.55 1.13
C THR A 96 -12.36 -8.05 -0.24
N ALA A 97 -12.03 -7.13 -1.15
CA ALA A 97 -11.64 -7.47 -2.51
C ALA A 97 -10.47 -8.47 -2.53
N THR A 98 -10.66 -9.56 -3.27
CA THR A 98 -9.71 -10.68 -3.43
C THR A 98 -8.69 -10.46 -4.53
N GLU A 99 -8.79 -9.37 -5.29
CA GLU A 99 -7.67 -8.97 -6.14
C GLU A 99 -6.51 -8.59 -5.21
N ASP A 100 -5.32 -9.10 -5.52
CA ASP A 100 -4.09 -8.78 -4.81
C ASP A 100 -3.85 -7.28 -4.85
N ILE A 101 -4.36 -6.56 -3.84
CA ILE A 101 -4.11 -5.13 -3.68
C ILE A 101 -2.69 -5.01 -3.08
N GLY A 102 -1.71 -5.32 -3.93
CA GLY A 102 -0.27 -5.27 -3.63
C GLY A 102 0.15 -6.21 -2.51
N GLU A 103 0.28 -7.50 -2.80
CA GLU A 103 1.34 -8.29 -2.19
C GLU A 103 2.67 -7.55 -2.41
N GLU A 104 3.38 -7.26 -1.32
CA GLU A 104 4.75 -6.77 -1.40
C GLU A 104 5.62 -7.83 -2.07
N GLU A 105 5.92 -7.62 -3.35
CA GLU A 105 6.98 -8.34 -4.03
C GLU A 105 8.35 -7.86 -3.47
N SER A 106 8.91 -8.70 -2.59
CA SER A 106 10.33 -8.93 -2.23
C SER A 106 11.38 -7.83 -2.44
#